data_AF-A0A1W9VSE1-F1
#
_entry.id   AF-A0A1W9VSE1-F1
#
_cell.length_a   1.000
_cell.length_b   1.000
_cell.length_c   1.000
_cell.angle_alpha   90.00
_cell.angle_beta   90.00
_cell.angle_gamma   90.00
#
_symmetry.space_group_name_H-M   'P 1'
#
loop_
_entity.id
_entity.type
_entity.pdbx_description
1 polymer ?
#
loop_
_entity_poly.entity_id
_entity_poly.type
_entity_poly.pdbx_seq_one_letter_code
_entity_poly.pdbx_strand_id
1 'polypeptide(L)'
;MRKIILLIIIFITFSFSAFSTTNINYEKTKIKLIVFGPGDEIFTRWGHFGIVIDYPEKKDLLFDYGNFSFKENDFLKNFIKGIMKYSKEVAYADYVIRAYKRVNRSITTAELDLTPEQKKLFIDTLFFEIEPENKYYQYDQFKNNCVSEMNRLINEVTDGTFLKDTSDSTNRTFRETTRDYISSNHFYNLLIMLLLGTQMDRDITIEESLFLPDLLNH
;
A
#
# COMPACT_ATOMS: atom_id res chain seq x y z
N MET A 1 17.49 -26.87 11.83
CA MET A 1 16.97 -26.76 10.44
C MET A 1 15.77 -25.84 10.45
N ARG A 2 15.96 -24.56 10.08
CA ARG A 2 14.88 -23.57 10.01
C ARG A 2 13.92 -23.97 8.89
N LYS A 3 12.68 -24.31 9.23
CA LYS A 3 11.62 -24.54 8.25
C LYS A 3 11.29 -23.19 7.61
N ILE A 4 11.76 -22.97 6.40
CA ILE A 4 11.31 -21.87 5.53
C ILE A 4 9.85 -22.22 5.18
N ILE A 5 8.90 -21.59 5.86
CA ILE A 5 7.49 -21.73 5.54
C ILE A 5 7.25 -20.79 4.36
N LEU A 6 7.19 -21.35 3.15
CA LEU A 6 6.73 -20.64 1.95
C LEU A 6 5.26 -20.23 2.20
N LEU A 7 5.01 -18.94 2.40
CA LEU A 7 3.67 -18.38 2.47
C LEU A 7 3.06 -18.39 1.06
N ILE A 8 2.26 -19.42 0.80
CA ILE A 8 1.44 -19.53 -0.41
C ILE A 8 0.11 -18.83 -0.11
N ILE A 9 -0.06 -17.62 -0.63
CA ILE A 9 -1.39 -17.01 -0.72
C ILE A 9 -2.01 -17.50 -2.03
N ILE A 10 -2.84 -18.54 -1.95
CA ILE A 10 -3.73 -18.93 -3.05
C ILE A 10 -4.88 -17.93 -3.05
N PHE A 11 -4.84 -16.97 -3.98
CA PHE A 11 -6.00 -16.20 -4.34
C PHE A 11 -6.85 -17.03 -5.30
N ILE A 12 -8.04 -17.41 -4.83
CA ILE A 12 -9.08 -17.95 -5.70
C ILE A 12 -9.51 -16.78 -6.59
N THR A 13 -9.17 -16.86 -7.88
CA THR A 13 -9.69 -15.96 -8.89
C THR A 13 -11.19 -16.22 -9.01
N PHE A 14 -12.00 -15.42 -8.32
CA PHE A 14 -13.44 -15.44 -8.51
C PHE A 14 -13.73 -14.80 -9.86
N SER A 15 -14.42 -15.52 -10.75
CA SER A 15 -14.98 -14.91 -11.95
C SER A 15 -15.93 -13.81 -11.51
N PHE A 16 -15.57 -12.57 -11.84
CA PHE A 16 -16.36 -11.38 -11.51
C PHE A 16 -17.66 -11.44 -12.32
N SER A 17 -18.67 -12.12 -11.79
CA SER A 17 -20.04 -11.94 -12.25
C SER A 17 -20.37 -10.47 -12.06
N ALA A 18 -20.74 -9.80 -13.16
CA ALA A 18 -21.03 -8.38 -13.25
C ALA A 18 -21.56 -7.84 -11.91
N PHE A 19 -20.78 -6.95 -11.30
CA PHE A 19 -21.17 -6.28 -10.07
C PHE A 19 -22.45 -5.53 -10.40
N SER A 20 -23.59 -6.12 -10.03
CA SER A 20 -24.85 -5.40 -10.04
C SER A 20 -24.61 -4.17 -9.18
N THR A 21 -24.85 -3.00 -9.74
CA THR A 21 -24.97 -1.75 -8.98
C THR A 21 -26.18 -1.88 -8.07
N THR A 22 -26.06 -2.71 -7.04
CA THR A 22 -26.79 -2.53 -5.79
C THR A 22 -26.68 -1.05 -5.46
N ASN A 23 -27.80 -0.37 -5.21
CA ASN A 23 -27.80 1.04 -4.80
C ASN A 23 -26.87 1.21 -3.60
N ILE A 24 -25.61 1.61 -3.85
CA ILE A 24 -24.64 1.88 -2.80
C ILE A 24 -25.12 3.13 -2.10
N ASN A 25 -25.30 3.04 -0.78
CA ASN A 25 -25.66 4.20 0.01
C ASN A 25 -24.38 4.97 0.35
N TYR A 26 -23.97 5.90 -0.52
CA TYR A 26 -22.73 6.66 -0.35
C TYR A 26 -22.70 7.54 0.91
N GLU A 27 -23.87 7.96 1.41
CA GLU A 27 -23.97 8.69 2.68
C GLU A 27 -23.51 7.85 3.87
N LYS A 28 -23.84 6.55 3.85
CA LYS A 28 -23.51 5.61 4.93
C LYS A 28 -22.26 4.79 4.67
N THR A 29 -21.77 4.75 3.43
CA THR A 29 -20.52 4.09 3.05
C THR A 29 -19.35 4.88 3.62
N LYS A 30 -18.36 4.18 4.18
CA LYS A 30 -17.13 4.79 4.71
C LYS A 30 -15.94 4.31 3.91
N ILE A 31 -15.02 5.23 3.62
CA ILE A 31 -13.74 4.90 3.00
C ILE A 31 -12.68 5.11 4.06
N LYS A 32 -11.92 4.06 4.36
CA LYS A 32 -10.94 4.07 5.43
C LYS A 32 -9.56 3.71 4.87
N LEU A 33 -8.57 4.46 5.28
CA LEU A 33 -7.17 4.08 5.21
C LEU A 33 -6.92 2.98 6.23
N ILE A 34 -6.21 1.92 5.85
CA ILE A 34 -5.76 0.88 6.77
C ILE A 34 -4.25 0.71 6.66
N VAL A 35 -3.57 0.72 7.81
CA VAL A 35 -2.13 0.52 7.91
C VAL A 35 -1.86 -0.76 8.68
N PHE A 36 -1.04 -1.61 8.10
CA PHE A 36 -0.46 -2.77 8.76
C PHE A 36 0.97 -2.44 9.17
N GLY A 37 1.23 -2.20 10.45
CA GLY A 37 2.56 -1.80 10.93
C GLY A 37 3.63 -2.87 10.67
N PRO A 38 4.93 -2.59 10.84
CA PRO A 38 6.07 -3.42 10.40
C PRO A 38 6.01 -4.91 10.73
N GLY A 39 6.74 -5.73 9.96
CA GLY A 39 6.91 -7.16 10.22
C GLY A 39 8.34 -7.63 10.04
N ASP A 40 8.55 -8.92 10.26
CA ASP A 40 9.89 -9.47 10.45
C ASP A 40 10.67 -9.60 9.13
N GLU A 41 9.96 -9.89 8.03
CA GLU A 41 10.55 -10.10 6.72
C GLU A 41 10.87 -8.77 6.03
N ILE A 42 11.96 -8.75 5.25
CA ILE A 42 12.50 -7.51 4.65
C ILE A 42 11.46 -6.77 3.82
N PHE A 43 10.71 -7.47 2.96
CA PHE A 43 9.68 -6.87 2.08
C PHE A 43 8.43 -6.39 2.84
N THR A 44 8.29 -6.72 4.12
CA THR A 44 7.15 -6.28 4.95
C THR A 44 7.57 -5.28 6.03
N ARG A 45 8.86 -4.91 6.04
CA ARG A 45 9.52 -4.22 7.14
C ARG A 45 9.08 -2.77 7.30
N TRP A 46 8.65 -2.15 6.21
CA TRP A 46 8.17 -0.77 6.17
C TRP A 46 6.70 -0.63 6.58
N GLY A 47 5.99 -1.74 6.82
CA GLY A 47 4.54 -1.71 6.96
C GLY A 47 3.86 -2.04 5.64
N HIS A 48 2.55 -1.89 5.61
CA HIS A 48 1.73 -2.02 4.40
C HIS A 48 0.51 -1.12 4.52
N PHE A 49 -0.01 -0.69 3.38
CA PHE A 49 -1.13 0.23 3.32
C PHE A 49 -2.22 -0.32 2.41
N GLY A 50 -3.47 -0.14 2.80
CA GLY A 50 -4.62 -0.48 1.97
C GLY A 50 -5.80 0.47 2.19
N ILE A 51 -6.87 0.21 1.44
CA ILE A 51 -8.09 1.00 1.49
C ILE A 51 -9.24 0.07 1.79
N VAL A 52 -10.01 0.37 2.83
CA VAL A 52 -11.25 -0.35 3.14
C VAL A 52 -12.43 0.47 2.69
N ILE A 53 -13.31 -0.15 1.89
CA ILE A 53 -14.67 0.33 1.70
C ILE A 53 -15.57 -0.45 2.65
N ASP A 54 -16.13 0.26 3.63
CA ASP A 54 -17.07 -0.25 4.62
C ASP A 54 -18.48 0.07 4.14
N TYR A 55 -19.23 -1.00 3.83
CA TYR A 55 -20.56 -0.92 3.24
C TYR A 55 -21.64 -1.28 4.27
N PRO A 56 -22.72 -0.50 4.39
CA PRO A 56 -23.85 -0.90 5.23
C PRO A 56 -24.70 -2.03 4.62
N GLU A 57 -24.70 -2.17 3.29
CA GLU A 57 -25.57 -3.11 2.57
C GLU A 57 -24.90 -4.45 2.20
N LYS A 58 -23.57 -4.55 2.30
CA LYS A 58 -22.80 -5.73 1.85
C LYS A 58 -21.47 -5.86 2.60
N LYS A 59 -20.69 -6.88 2.23
CA LYS A 59 -19.37 -7.11 2.84
C LYS A 59 -18.37 -6.04 2.43
N ASP A 60 -17.57 -5.64 3.40
CA ASP A 60 -16.45 -4.71 3.23
C ASP A 60 -15.39 -5.27 2.29
N LEU A 61 -14.87 -4.39 1.45
CA LEU A 61 -13.79 -4.68 0.53
C LEU A 61 -12.52 -3.98 0.99
N LEU A 62 -11.38 -4.64 0.81
CA LEU A 62 -10.06 -4.07 0.99
C LEU A 62 -9.33 -4.09 -0.36
N PHE A 63 -8.92 -2.91 -0.80
CA PHE A 63 -8.05 -2.70 -1.95
C PHE A 63 -6.60 -2.61 -1.49
N ASP A 64 -5.78 -3.42 -2.13
CA ASP A 64 -4.39 -3.66 -1.75
C ASP A 64 -3.50 -3.34 -2.95
N TYR A 65 -2.49 -2.50 -2.72
CA TYR A 65 -1.53 -2.06 -3.73
C TYR A 65 -0.17 -2.57 -3.32
N GLY A 66 0.62 -3.10 -4.26
CA GLY A 66 1.95 -3.57 -3.93
C GLY A 66 1.99 -5.07 -3.64
N ASN A 67 1.14 -5.84 -4.30
CA ASN A 67 1.23 -7.30 -4.31
C ASN A 67 2.26 -7.76 -5.35
N PHE A 68 3.04 -8.79 -5.02
CA PHE A 68 4.00 -9.39 -5.95
C PHE A 68 4.00 -10.91 -5.81
N SER A 69 4.53 -11.61 -6.82
CA SER A 69 4.57 -13.07 -6.83
C SER A 69 6.02 -13.57 -6.93
N PHE A 70 6.42 -14.39 -5.96
CA PHE A 70 7.70 -15.12 -6.01
C PHE A 70 7.77 -16.13 -7.17
N LYS A 71 6.65 -16.44 -7.82
CA LYS A 71 6.59 -17.35 -8.98
C LYS A 71 6.89 -16.65 -10.30
N GLU A 72 7.07 -15.33 -10.31
CA GLU A 72 7.55 -14.66 -11.50
C GLU A 72 8.93 -15.18 -11.88
N ASN A 73 9.11 -15.44 -13.17
CA ASN A 73 10.43 -15.79 -13.71
C ASN A 73 11.43 -14.69 -13.35
N ASP A 74 12.64 -15.09 -12.96
CA ASP A 74 13.71 -14.17 -12.59
C ASP A 74 13.41 -13.24 -11.39
N PHE A 75 12.49 -13.60 -10.48
CA PHE A 75 12.12 -12.78 -9.30
C PHE A 75 13.33 -12.12 -8.60
N LEU A 76 14.32 -12.92 -8.17
CA LEU A 76 15.49 -12.39 -7.45
C LEU A 76 16.32 -11.42 -8.31
N LYS A 77 16.44 -11.70 -9.60
CA LYS A 77 17.17 -10.86 -10.55
C LYS A 77 16.42 -9.56 -10.83
N ASN A 78 15.09 -9.60 -10.98
CA ASN A 78 14.26 -8.41 -11.18
C ASN A 78 14.19 -7.55 -9.92
N PHE A 79 14.17 -8.18 -8.74
CA PHE A 79 14.26 -7.51 -7.45
C PHE A 79 15.58 -6.74 -7.30
N ILE A 80 16.72 -7.40 -7.53
CA ILE A 80 18.05 -6.75 -7.48
C ILE A 80 18.15 -5.59 -8.49
N LYS A 81 17.50 -5.73 -9.65
CA LYS A 81 17.47 -4.69 -10.69
C LYS A 81 16.46 -3.57 -10.44
N GLY A 82 15.57 -3.69 -9.47
CA GLY A 82 14.50 -2.71 -9.22
C GLY A 82 13.45 -2.60 -10.33
N ILE A 83 13.19 -3.69 -11.07
CA ILE A 83 12.24 -3.71 -12.21
C ILE A 83 11.04 -4.64 -11.95
N MET A 84 10.71 -4.86 -10.68
CA MET A 84 9.62 -5.74 -10.29
C MET A 84 8.28 -5.15 -10.68
N LYS A 85 7.40 -6.01 -11.21
CA LYS A 85 5.99 -5.68 -11.44
C LYS A 85 5.20 -6.04 -10.20
N TYR A 86 4.34 -5.11 -9.79
CA TYR A 86 3.44 -5.29 -8.68
C TYR A 86 2.01 -5.15 -9.16
N SER A 87 1.08 -5.77 -8.44
CA SER A 87 -0.34 -5.74 -8.75
C SER A 87 -1.18 -5.05 -7.68
N LYS A 88 -2.28 -4.50 -8.16
CA LYS A 88 -3.42 -3.96 -7.41
C LYS A 88 -4.46 -5.07 -7.32
N GLU A 89 -4.94 -5.35 -6.12
CA GLU A 89 -5.85 -6.47 -5.87
C GLU A 89 -6.97 -6.04 -4.91
N VAL A 90 -8.07 -6.80 -4.92
CA VAL A 90 -9.21 -6.59 -4.00
C VAL A 90 -9.59 -7.89 -3.32
N ALA A 91 -9.95 -7.80 -2.04
CA ALA A 91 -10.43 -8.94 -1.27
C ALA A 91 -11.47 -8.49 -0.23
N TYR A 92 -12.13 -9.44 0.43
CA TYR A 92 -12.93 -9.11 1.60
C TYR A 92 -12.02 -8.65 2.75
N ALA A 93 -12.34 -7.49 3.33
CA ALA A 93 -11.49 -6.86 4.34
C ALA A 93 -11.26 -7.76 5.56
N ASP A 94 -12.30 -8.48 5.99
CA ASP A 94 -12.26 -9.39 7.14
C ASP A 94 -11.23 -10.52 6.95
N TYR A 95 -11.09 -11.05 5.74
CA TYR A 95 -10.12 -12.09 5.41
C TYR A 95 -8.68 -11.57 5.51
N VAL A 96 -8.42 -10.41 4.90
CA VAL A 96 -7.10 -9.78 4.92
C VAL A 96 -6.70 -9.39 6.34
N ILE A 97 -7.58 -8.68 7.06
CA ILE A 97 -7.34 -8.26 8.45
C ILE A 97 -7.02 -9.46 9.35
N ARG A 98 -7.76 -10.58 9.21
CA ARG A 98 -7.45 -11.80 9.96
C ARG A 98 -6.08 -12.38 9.59
N ALA A 99 -5.69 -12.36 8.32
CA ALA A 99 -4.38 -12.84 7.90
C ALA A 99 -3.25 -12.05 8.56
N TYR A 100 -3.33 -10.71 8.56
CA TYR A 100 -2.34 -9.84 9.20
C TYR A 100 -2.31 -10.00 10.73
N LYS A 101 -3.48 -10.15 11.38
CA LYS A 101 -3.54 -10.44 12.83
C LYS A 101 -2.84 -11.74 13.22
N ARG A 102 -2.93 -12.79 12.39
CA ARG A 102 -2.29 -14.09 12.67
C ARG A 102 -0.76 -14.01 12.66
N VAL A 103 -0.19 -13.06 11.92
CA VAL A 103 1.25 -12.80 11.89
C VAL A 103 1.65 -11.65 12.82
N ASN A 104 0.80 -11.34 13.80
CA ASN A 104 1.04 -10.38 14.88
C ASN A 104 1.40 -8.96 14.40
N ARG A 105 0.81 -8.54 13.28
CA ARG A 105 0.98 -7.18 12.74
C ARG A 105 0.01 -6.23 13.44
N SER A 106 0.49 -5.04 13.82
CA SER A 106 -0.39 -3.97 14.28
C SER A 106 -1.27 -3.48 13.13
N ILE A 107 -2.49 -3.04 13.45
CA ILE A 107 -3.46 -2.55 12.47
C ILE A 107 -4.04 -1.25 12.99
N THR A 108 -3.92 -0.18 12.21
CA THR A 108 -4.56 1.12 12.47
C THR A 108 -5.42 1.51 11.29
N THR A 109 -6.45 2.30 11.53
CA THR A 109 -7.37 2.77 10.48
C THR A 109 -7.74 4.22 10.69
N ALA A 110 -7.87 4.98 9.61
CA ALA A 110 -8.41 6.33 9.63
C ALA A 110 -9.48 6.48 8.54
N GLU A 111 -10.59 7.15 8.87
CA GLU A 111 -11.66 7.42 7.91
C GLU A 111 -11.31 8.66 7.08
N LEU A 112 -11.52 8.59 5.77
CA LEU A 112 -11.41 9.75 4.88
C LEU A 112 -12.71 10.56 4.93
N ASP A 113 -12.55 11.87 5.10
CA ASP A 113 -13.67 12.82 5.03
C ASP A 113 -13.95 13.18 3.57
N LEU A 114 -14.80 12.36 2.92
CA LEU A 114 -15.19 12.52 1.52
C LEU A 114 -16.70 12.73 1.41
N THR A 115 -17.13 13.61 0.50
CA THR A 115 -18.55 13.76 0.18
C THR A 115 -19.10 12.49 -0.50
N PRO A 116 -20.42 12.28 -0.55
CA PRO A 116 -21.02 11.15 -1.28
C PRO A 116 -20.58 11.06 -2.75
N GLU A 117 -20.44 12.20 -3.43
CA GLU A 117 -19.99 12.29 -4.82
C GLU A 117 -18.52 11.87 -4.95
N GLN A 118 -17.67 12.35 -4.04
CA GLN A 118 -16.27 11.95 -3.98
C GLN A 118 -16.12 10.46 -3.67
N LYS A 119 -16.91 9.92 -2.72
CA LYS A 119 -16.92 8.48 -2.43
C LYS A 119 -17.30 7.67 -3.66
N LYS A 120 -18.30 8.10 -4.41
CA LYS A 120 -18.68 7.43 -5.66
C LYS A 120 -17.51 7.41 -6.65
N LEU A 121 -16.93 8.57 -6.93
CA LEU A 121 -15.80 8.69 -7.85
C LEU A 121 -14.62 7.82 -7.38
N PHE A 122 -14.29 7.88 -6.10
CA PHE A 122 -13.22 7.10 -5.50
C PHE A 122 -13.42 5.61 -5.70
N ILE A 123 -14.61 5.09 -5.39
CA ILE A 123 -14.94 3.67 -5.52
C ILE A 123 -14.88 3.25 -6.99
N ASP A 124 -15.44 4.04 -7.92
CA ASP A 124 -15.38 3.75 -9.35
C ASP A 124 -13.92 3.67 -9.85
N THR A 125 -13.06 4.61 -9.43
CA THR A 125 -11.62 4.60 -9.77
C THR A 125 -10.92 3.37 -9.21
N LEU A 126 -11.19 2.97 -7.97
CA LEU A 126 -10.59 1.76 -7.38
C LEU A 126 -10.93 0.51 -8.18
N PHE A 127 -12.18 0.36 -8.62
CA PHE A 127 -12.59 -0.77 -9.44
C PHE A 127 -11.95 -0.75 -10.83
N PHE A 128 -11.81 0.42 -11.44
CA PHE A 128 -11.09 0.58 -12.71
C PHE A 128 -9.60 0.18 -12.59
N GLU A 129 -8.94 0.58 -11.51
CA GLU A 129 -7.50 0.34 -11.28
C GLU A 129 -7.16 -1.14 -11.06
N ILE A 130 -8.11 -1.98 -10.64
CA ILE A 130 -7.89 -3.42 -10.45
C ILE A 130 -8.26 -4.27 -11.69
N GLU A 131 -8.71 -3.64 -12.78
CA GLU A 131 -8.99 -4.34 -14.03
C GLU A 131 -7.70 -4.98 -14.58
N PRO A 132 -7.77 -6.12 -15.28
CA PRO A 132 -6.59 -6.84 -15.79
C PRO A 132 -5.60 -5.98 -16.58
N GLU A 133 -6.12 -4.99 -17.31
CA GLU A 133 -5.39 -4.00 -18.10
C GLU A 133 -4.67 -2.93 -17.25
N ASN A 134 -5.18 -2.59 -16.07
CA ASN A 134 -4.72 -1.46 -15.26
C ASN A 134 -3.97 -1.89 -13.99
N LYS A 135 -4.16 -3.15 -13.55
CA LYS A 135 -3.73 -3.58 -12.22
C LYS A 135 -2.22 -3.70 -12.03
N TYR A 136 -1.43 -3.74 -13.09
CA TYR A 136 0.02 -3.91 -12.98
C TYR A 136 0.77 -2.59 -13.12
N TYR A 137 1.73 -2.37 -12.24
CA TYR A 137 2.58 -1.18 -12.27
C TYR A 137 4.03 -1.51 -11.89
N GLN A 138 4.97 -0.64 -12.30
CA GLN A 138 6.38 -0.77 -11.95
C GLN A 138 6.62 -0.16 -10.58
N TYR A 139 7.02 -0.99 -9.62
CA TYR A 139 7.20 -0.55 -8.25
C TYR A 139 8.57 0.09 -8.02
N ASP A 140 8.55 1.22 -7.30
CA ASP A 140 9.71 1.88 -6.74
C ASP A 140 9.40 2.20 -5.28
N GLN A 141 10.21 1.69 -4.34
CA GLN A 141 9.97 1.84 -2.91
C GLN A 141 9.84 3.31 -2.46
N PHE A 142 10.48 4.24 -3.16
CA PHE A 142 10.53 5.66 -2.78
C PHE A 142 9.60 6.53 -3.63
N LYS A 143 9.29 6.11 -4.86
CA LYS A 143 8.56 6.94 -5.83
C LYS A 143 7.23 6.35 -6.30
N ASN A 144 7.10 5.03 -6.31
CA ASN A 144 5.93 4.35 -6.87
C ASN A 144 5.61 3.09 -6.09
N ASN A 145 5.04 3.27 -4.90
CA ASN A 145 4.69 2.22 -3.97
C ASN A 145 3.20 2.26 -3.59
N CYS A 146 2.80 1.44 -2.62
CA CYS A 146 1.41 1.35 -2.16
C CYS A 146 0.87 2.68 -1.61
N VAL A 147 1.72 3.48 -0.97
CA VAL A 147 1.31 4.74 -0.36
C VAL A 147 1.27 5.86 -1.39
N SER A 148 2.25 5.94 -2.30
CA SER A 148 2.25 6.96 -3.36
C SER A 148 1.09 6.77 -4.35
N GLU A 149 0.77 5.52 -4.72
CA GLU A 149 -0.41 5.23 -5.54
C GLU A 149 -1.71 5.65 -4.82
N MET A 150 -1.78 5.43 -3.52
CA MET A 150 -2.95 5.86 -2.75
C MET A 150 -3.04 7.38 -2.65
N ASN A 151 -1.95 8.07 -2.32
CA ASN A 151 -1.91 9.52 -2.25
C ASN A 151 -2.33 10.14 -3.58
N ARG A 152 -1.88 9.58 -4.71
CA ARG A 152 -2.33 9.97 -6.05
C ARG A 152 -3.85 9.87 -6.16
N LEU A 153 -4.45 8.72 -5.81
CA LEU A 153 -5.89 8.50 -5.89
C LEU A 153 -6.70 9.44 -4.99
N ILE A 154 -6.27 9.65 -3.74
CA ILE A 154 -6.93 10.60 -2.82
C ILE A 154 -6.82 12.01 -3.39
N ASN A 155 -5.64 12.39 -3.85
CA ASN A 155 -5.41 13.74 -4.38
C ASN A 155 -6.22 14.01 -5.65
N GLU A 156 -6.38 13.02 -6.52
CA GLU A 156 -7.23 13.10 -7.71
C GLU A 156 -8.71 13.33 -7.36
N VAL A 157 -9.24 12.64 -6.34
CA VAL A 157 -10.65 12.76 -5.94
C VAL A 157 -10.92 13.99 -5.05
N THR A 158 -9.89 14.54 -4.43
CA THR A 158 -9.96 15.74 -3.59
C THR A 158 -9.54 17.01 -4.32
N ASP A 159 -9.46 16.97 -5.66
CA ASP A 159 -9.05 18.09 -6.52
C ASP A 159 -7.73 18.75 -6.08
N GLY A 160 -6.77 17.94 -5.64
CA GLY A 160 -5.44 18.41 -5.22
C GLY A 160 -5.36 18.93 -3.78
N THR A 161 -6.45 18.89 -3.01
CA THR A 161 -6.46 19.47 -1.66
C THR A 161 -5.76 18.59 -0.62
N PHE A 162 -5.68 17.28 -0.84
CA PHE A 162 -5.05 16.34 0.08
C PHE A 162 -3.52 16.52 0.18
N LEU A 163 -2.83 16.75 -0.94
CA LEU A 163 -1.38 17.01 -0.97
C LEU A 163 -1.06 18.51 -1.01
N LYS A 164 -2.00 19.35 -0.59
CA LYS A 164 -1.75 20.78 -0.52
C LYS A 164 -0.76 21.07 0.62
N ASP A 165 0.22 21.94 0.34
CA ASP A 165 1.22 22.39 1.31
C ASP A 165 2.19 21.29 1.81
N THR A 166 2.31 20.16 1.10
CA THR A 166 3.25 19.07 1.44
C THR A 166 4.63 19.19 0.77
N SER A 167 4.94 20.34 0.18
CA SER A 167 6.23 20.62 -0.48
C SER A 167 7.35 20.99 0.49
N ASP A 168 7.01 21.24 1.76
CA ASP A 168 7.98 21.63 2.77
C ASP A 168 8.96 20.50 3.08
N SER A 169 10.22 20.87 3.35
CA SER A 169 11.27 19.91 3.73
C SER A 169 10.98 19.31 5.11
N THR A 170 11.18 18.01 5.23
CA THR A 170 11.17 17.31 6.53
C THR A 170 12.46 17.50 7.32
N ASN A 171 13.50 18.11 6.71
CA ASN A 171 14.89 18.15 7.21
C ASN A 171 15.46 16.75 7.51
N ARG A 172 14.95 15.73 6.82
CA ARG A 172 15.44 14.35 6.87
C ARG A 172 15.66 13.86 5.46
N THR A 173 16.58 12.91 5.32
CA THR A 173 16.89 12.26 4.05
C THR A 173 16.17 10.92 3.89
N PHE A 174 16.01 10.43 2.65
CA PHE A 174 15.49 9.07 2.42
C PHE A 174 16.29 8.02 3.20
N ARG A 175 17.62 8.18 3.26
CA ARG A 175 18.50 7.24 3.95
C ARG A 175 18.24 7.20 5.45
N GLU A 176 18.13 8.36 6.09
CA GLU A 176 17.84 8.46 7.53
C GLU A 176 16.48 7.85 7.85
N THR A 177 15.45 8.23 7.11
CA THR A 177 14.09 7.73 7.34
C THR A 177 14.00 6.22 7.08
N THR A 178 14.69 5.70 6.05
CA THR A 178 14.79 4.25 5.80
C THR A 178 15.48 3.51 6.94
N ARG A 179 16.54 4.11 7.51
CA ARG A 179 17.33 3.50 8.57
C ARG A 179 16.50 3.22 9.82
N ASP A 180 15.55 4.08 10.16
CA ASP A 180 14.69 3.92 11.34
C ASP A 180 13.98 2.55 11.36
N TYR A 181 13.53 2.06 10.19
CA TYR A 181 12.78 0.81 10.07
C TYR A 181 13.67 -0.44 10.06
N ILE A 182 14.90 -0.33 9.55
CA ILE A 182 15.79 -1.49 9.33
C ILE A 182 16.90 -1.60 10.36
N SER A 183 17.14 -0.55 11.16
CA SER A 183 18.28 -0.45 12.10
C SER A 183 18.37 -1.59 13.11
N SER A 184 17.23 -2.12 13.58
CA SER A 184 17.24 -3.24 14.53
C SER A 184 17.70 -4.58 13.94
N ASN A 185 17.83 -4.69 12.61
CA ASN A 185 18.53 -5.81 11.97
C ASN A 185 19.83 -5.32 11.32
N HIS A 186 20.95 -5.56 12.00
CA HIS A 186 22.29 -5.14 11.56
C HIS A 186 22.64 -5.58 10.14
N PHE A 187 22.23 -6.78 9.72
CA PHE A 187 22.51 -7.29 8.39
C PHE A 187 21.71 -6.53 7.32
N TYR A 188 20.41 -6.31 7.54
CA TYR A 188 19.58 -5.53 6.62
C TYR A 188 20.03 -4.08 6.54
N ASN A 189 20.34 -3.47 7.68
CA ASN A 189 20.89 -2.12 7.74
C ASN A 189 22.18 -2.02 6.92
N LEU A 190 23.14 -2.93 7.10
CA LEU A 190 24.39 -2.92 6.33
C LEU A 190 24.13 -3.08 4.83
N LEU A 191 23.35 -4.09 4.44
CA LEU A 191 23.08 -4.41 3.05
C LEU A 191 22.37 -3.25 2.32
N ILE A 192 21.27 -2.75 2.89
CA ILE A 192 20.49 -1.68 2.28
C ILE A 192 21.30 -0.40 2.23
N MET A 193 22.01 -0.03 3.30
CA MET A 193 22.80 1.20 3.29
C MET A 193 23.94 1.18 2.25
N LEU A 194 24.48 0.01 1.95
CA LEU A 194 25.48 -0.17 0.89
C LEU A 194 24.86 -0.12 -0.52
N LEU A 195 23.63 -0.60 -0.68
CA LEU A 195 22.91 -0.60 -1.96
C LEU A 195 22.28 0.75 -2.30
N LEU A 196 21.89 1.54 -1.30
CA LEU A 196 21.31 2.86 -1.49
C LEU A 196 22.37 3.84 -2.01
N GLY A 197 22.18 4.31 -3.24
CA GLY A 197 23.03 5.32 -3.87
C GLY A 197 22.90 6.71 -3.24
N THR A 198 23.73 7.64 -3.70
CA THR A 198 23.83 9.01 -3.17
C THR A 198 22.57 9.86 -3.33
N GLN A 199 21.66 9.47 -4.23
CA GLN A 199 20.35 10.14 -4.37
C GLN A 199 19.49 10.04 -3.11
N MET A 200 19.82 9.13 -2.19
CA MET A 200 19.08 8.93 -0.93
C MET A 200 19.55 9.84 0.20
N ASP A 201 20.59 10.65 -0.04
CA ASP A 201 21.20 11.56 0.94
C ASP A 201 20.71 13.01 0.79
N ARG A 202 19.69 13.25 -0.04
CA ARG A 202 19.02 14.55 -0.14
C ARG A 202 17.86 14.64 0.84
N ASP A 203 17.55 15.85 1.27
CA ASP A 203 16.34 16.14 2.02
C ASP A 203 15.10 15.78 1.21
N ILE A 204 14.08 15.27 1.91
CA ILE A 204 12.80 14.87 1.33
C ILE A 204 11.70 15.82 1.80
N THR A 205 10.75 16.08 0.91
CA THR A 205 9.53 16.83 1.26
C THR A 205 8.59 15.98 2.11
N ILE A 206 7.58 16.61 2.72
CA ILE A 206 6.51 15.88 3.41
C ILE A 206 5.87 14.87 2.46
N GLU A 207 5.54 15.27 1.23
CA GLU A 207 4.99 14.39 0.19
C GLU A 207 5.90 13.19 -0.11
N GLU A 208 7.21 13.42 -0.25
CA GLU A 208 8.17 12.36 -0.54
C GLU A 208 8.39 11.44 0.66
N SER A 209 8.18 11.92 1.89
CA SER A 209 8.24 11.10 3.11
C SER A 209 7.06 10.12 3.22
N LEU A 210 5.99 10.36 2.46
CA LEU A 210 4.80 9.53 2.46
C LEU A 210 5.02 8.16 1.82
N PHE A 211 6.21 7.83 1.34
CA PHE A 211 6.54 6.46 0.95
C PHE A 211 6.40 5.45 2.11
N LEU A 212 6.34 5.95 3.36
CA LEU A 212 6.14 5.16 4.57
C LEU A 212 4.67 5.18 5.03
N PRO A 213 4.08 4.02 5.38
CA PRO A 213 2.70 3.89 5.86
C PRO A 213 2.37 4.57 7.20
N ASP A 214 3.32 5.13 7.96
CA ASP A 214 3.08 5.69 9.32
C ASP A 214 2.27 7.00 9.35
N LEU A 215 1.70 7.40 8.22
CA LEU A 215 0.83 8.57 7.99
C LEU A 215 -0.32 8.75 8.97
N LEU A 216 -0.82 7.69 9.61
CA LEU A 216 -2.04 7.79 10.42
C LEU A 216 -1.86 8.43 11.82
N ASN A 217 -0.63 8.79 12.20
CA ASN A 217 -0.34 9.35 13.52
C ASN A 217 -0.10 10.87 13.54
N HIS A 218 -0.22 11.56 12.39
CA HIS A 218 0.03 13.00 12.26
C HIS A 218 -1.02 13.71 11.42
#